data_AF-A0A8T4U785-F1
#
_entry.id   AF-A0A8T4U785-F1
#
_cell.length_a   1.000
_cell.length_b   1.000
_cell.length_c   1.000
_cell.angle_alpha   90.00
_cell.angle_beta   90.00
_cell.angle_gamma   90.00
#
_symmetry.space_group_name_H-M   'P 1'
#
loop_
_entity.id
_entity.type
_entity.pdbx_description
1 polymer ?
#
loop_
_entity_poly.entity_id
_entity_poly.type
_entity_poly.pdbx_seq_one_letter_code
_entity_poly.pdbx_strand_id
1 'polypeptide(L)'
;MKNDWVVVGKLKRAKNRINVLRIMPKDKPFLPSELVVMIYGKNSSTYFTIISRALRELDKLKLVNVLNEKERVGRLYKITKKGKNILKFV
;
A
#
# COMPACT_ATOMS: atom_id res chain seq x y z
N MET A 1 -14.06 13.89 5.42
CA MET A 1 -14.68 14.57 4.26
C MET A 1 -13.74 15.54 3.53
N LYS A 2 -13.28 16.69 4.07
CA LYS A 2 -12.32 17.56 3.31
C LYS A 2 -10.95 16.89 3.04
N ASN A 3 -10.40 16.17 4.02
CA ASN A 3 -9.08 15.53 3.90
C ASN A 3 -9.05 14.31 2.97
N ASP A 4 -10.19 13.68 2.69
CA ASP A 4 -10.24 12.47 1.87
C ASP A 4 -10.03 12.80 0.38
N TRP A 5 -10.56 13.93 -0.09
CA TRP A 5 -10.33 14.40 -1.47
C TRP A 5 -8.88 14.80 -1.73
N VAL A 6 -8.19 15.35 -0.73
CA VAL A 6 -6.74 15.62 -0.81
C VAL A 6 -5.96 14.30 -0.98
N VAL A 7 -6.35 13.26 -0.24
CA VAL A 7 -5.76 11.92 -0.37
C VAL A 7 -6.05 11.31 -1.74
N VAL A 8 -7.29 11.37 -2.22
CA VAL A 8 -7.69 10.91 -3.56
C VAL A 8 -6.86 11.61 -4.64
N GLY A 9 -6.74 12.94 -4.58
CA GLY A 9 -5.93 13.71 -5.53
C GLY A 9 -4.45 13.31 -5.50
N LYS A 10 -3.87 13.07 -4.32
CA LYS A 10 -2.50 12.55 -4.17
C LYS A 10 -2.36 11.14 -4.78
N LEU A 11 -3.35 10.27 -4.62
CA LEU A 11 -3.31 8.92 -5.20
C LEU A 11 -3.42 8.94 -6.72
N LYS A 12 -4.37 9.72 -7.28
CA LYS A 12 -4.56 9.84 -8.74
C LYS A 12 -3.30 10.29 -9.49
N ARG A 13 -2.47 11.13 -8.86
CA ARG A 13 -1.19 11.56 -9.43
C ARG A 13 -0.07 10.51 -9.39
N ALA A 14 -0.24 9.38 -8.70
CA ALA A 14 0.79 8.34 -8.60
C ALA A 14 0.27 6.94 -8.92
N LYS A 15 0.54 6.53 -10.15
CA LYS A 15 0.16 5.22 -10.71
C LYS A 15 0.60 4.05 -9.82
N ASN A 16 1.83 4.09 -9.30
CA ASN A 16 2.36 3.00 -8.45
C ASN A 16 1.59 2.84 -7.13
N ARG A 17 1.17 3.95 -6.49
CA ARG A 17 0.41 3.90 -5.23
C ARG A 17 -0.99 3.33 -5.45
N ILE A 18 -1.63 3.69 -6.55
CA ILE A 18 -2.95 3.14 -6.92
C ILE A 18 -2.83 1.64 -7.18
N ASN A 19 -1.85 1.20 -7.96
CA ASN A 19 -1.67 -0.23 -8.27
C ASN A 19 -1.44 -1.04 -7.00
N VAL A 20 -0.57 -0.56 -6.10
CA VAL A 20 -0.36 -1.16 -4.78
C VAL A 20 -1.67 -1.27 -4.00
N LEU A 21 -2.39 -0.15 -3.85
CA LEU A 21 -3.63 -0.11 -3.08
C LEU A 21 -4.73 -0.99 -3.67
N ARG A 22 -4.80 -1.12 -5.00
CA ARG A 22 -5.76 -1.98 -5.72
C ARG A 22 -5.43 -3.47 -5.56
N ILE A 23 -4.16 -3.86 -5.75
CA ILE A 23 -3.76 -5.26 -5.84
C ILE A 23 -3.55 -5.91 -4.46
N MET A 24 -3.18 -5.15 -3.43
CA MET A 24 -2.88 -5.73 -2.11
C MET A 24 -4.05 -6.55 -1.52
N PRO A 25 -3.76 -7.61 -0.75
CA PRO A 25 -4.79 -8.37 -0.02
C PRO A 25 -5.64 -7.48 0.87
N LYS A 26 -6.96 -7.67 0.82
CA LYS A 26 -7.91 -6.81 1.55
C LYS A 26 -8.27 -7.33 2.93
N ASP A 27 -8.19 -8.64 3.14
CA ASP A 27 -8.75 -9.29 4.32
C ASP A 27 -7.71 -10.03 5.17
N LYS A 28 -6.48 -10.12 4.68
CA LYS A 28 -5.35 -10.72 5.41
C LYS A 28 -4.12 -9.81 5.43
N PRO A 29 -3.26 -9.92 6.46
CA PRO A 29 -1.93 -9.33 6.44
C PRO A 29 -1.08 -9.88 5.30
N PHE A 30 -0.09 -9.10 4.86
CA PHE A 30 0.84 -9.51 3.81
C PHE A 30 2.23 -8.88 3.99
N LEU A 31 3.23 -9.52 3.38
CA LEU A 31 4.59 -9.03 3.25
C LEU A 31 4.76 -8.22 1.96
N PRO A 32 5.66 -7.22 1.94
CA PRO A 32 5.98 -6.49 0.71
C PRO A 32 6.47 -7.41 -0.43
N SER A 33 7.19 -8.49 -0.11
CA SER A 33 7.67 -9.47 -1.10
C SER A 33 6.52 -10.21 -1.79
N GLU A 34 5.50 -10.62 -1.03
CA GLU A 34 4.29 -11.22 -1.60
C GLU A 34 3.61 -10.25 -2.57
N LEU A 35 3.52 -8.97 -2.19
CA LEU A 35 2.91 -7.95 -3.03
C LEU A 35 3.72 -7.67 -4.31
N VAL A 36 5.06 -7.74 -4.24
CA VAL A 36 5.92 -7.65 -5.44
C VAL A 36 5.58 -8.75 -6.43
N VAL A 37 5.47 -9.99 -5.97
CA VAL A 37 5.10 -11.14 -6.82
C VAL A 37 3.71 -10.94 -7.41
N MET A 38 2.73 -10.49 -6.61
CA MET A 38 1.37 -10.23 -7.10
C MET A 38 1.30 -9.15 -8.19
N ILE A 39 2.17 -8.13 -8.14
CA ILE A 39 2.13 -7.00 -9.08
C ILE A 39 2.98 -7.25 -10.32
N TYR A 40 4.16 -7.88 -10.17
CA TYR A 40 5.16 -7.97 -11.23
C TYR A 40 5.46 -9.40 -11.68
N GLY A 41 4.92 -10.42 -11.02
CA GLY A 41 5.13 -11.84 -11.34
C GLY A 41 6.55 -12.36 -11.05
N LYS A 42 7.45 -11.51 -10.51
CA LYS A 42 8.83 -11.88 -10.18
C LYS A 42 9.37 -11.08 -9.02
N ASN A 43 10.33 -11.66 -8.31
CA ASN A 43 11.09 -10.95 -7.28
C ASN A 43 12.19 -10.10 -7.93
N SER A 44 12.33 -8.86 -7.47
CA SER A 44 13.39 -7.94 -7.86
C SER A 44 13.61 -6.94 -6.73
N SER A 45 14.88 -6.66 -6.41
CA SER A 45 15.25 -5.63 -5.43
C SER A 45 14.70 -4.25 -5.81
N THR A 46 14.69 -3.93 -7.11
CA THR A 46 14.11 -2.69 -7.65
C THR A 46 12.61 -2.61 -7.37
N TYR A 47 11.85 -3.67 -7.69
CA TYR A 47 10.42 -3.70 -7.43
C TYR A 47 10.10 -3.69 -5.94
N PHE A 48 10.87 -4.42 -5.14
CA PHE A 48 10.73 -4.39 -3.69
C PHE A 48 10.91 -2.99 -3.12
N THR A 49 11.87 -2.22 -3.62
CA THR A 49 12.10 -0.82 -3.22
C THR A 49 10.92 0.08 -3.61
N ILE A 50 10.39 -0.08 -4.83
CA ILE A 50 9.22 0.66 -5.31
C ILE A 50 8.00 0.37 -4.42
N ILE A 51 7.72 -0.90 -4.15
CA ILE A 51 6.59 -1.34 -3.32
C ILE A 51 6.76 -0.86 -1.88
N SER A 52 7.95 -1.02 -1.29
CA SER A 52 8.24 -0.56 0.07
C SER A 52 8.05 0.95 0.23
N ARG A 53 8.49 1.73 -0.76
CA ARG A 53 8.27 3.19 -0.76
C ARG A 53 6.78 3.52 -0.84
N ALA A 54 6.04 2.88 -1.74
CA ALA A 54 4.60 3.09 -1.87
C ALA A 54 3.84 2.73 -0.59
N LEU A 55 4.17 1.61 0.06
CA LEU A 55 3.55 1.19 1.32
C LEU A 55 3.80 2.19 2.46
N ARG A 56 5.04 2.70 2.59
CA ARG A 56 5.35 3.75 3.58
C ARG A 56 4.57 5.04 3.33
N GLU A 57 4.38 5.42 2.07
CA GLU A 57 3.57 6.60 1.72
C GLU A 57 2.08 6.38 2.01
N LEU A 58 1.55 5.19 1.75
CA LEU A 58 0.16 4.83 2.07
C LEU A 58 -0.08 4.75 3.58
N ASP A 59 0.90 4.29 4.35
CA ASP A 59 0.88 4.25 5.82
C ASP A 59 0.82 5.67 6.40
N LYS A 60 1.65 6.59 5.90
CA LYS A 60 1.58 8.03 6.24
C LYS A 60 0.20 8.66 5.95
N LEU A 61 -0.50 8.16 4.94
CA LEU A 61 -1.87 8.60 4.58
C LEU A 61 -2.96 7.89 5.39
N LYS A 62 -2.58 6.97 6.29
CA LYS A 62 -3.44 6.09 7.10
C LYS A 62 -4.35 5.22 6.23
N LEU A 63 -3.84 4.73 5.09
CA LEU A 63 -4.56 3.86 4.17
C LEU A 63 -4.19 2.38 4.37
N VAL A 64 -2.97 2.12 4.82
CA VAL A 64 -2.50 0.82 5.32
C VAL A 64 -1.94 1.03 6.72
N ASN A 65 -1.83 -0.06 7.49
CA ASN A 65 -1.14 -0.10 8.78
C ASN A 65 -0.01 -1.12 8.73
N VAL A 66 1.07 -0.85 9.44
CA VAL A 66 2.10 -1.83 9.78
C VAL A 66 1.70 -2.52 11.08
N LEU A 67 1.69 -3.86 11.11
CA LEU A 67 1.25 -4.62 12.28
C LEU A 67 2.40 -4.88 13.27
N ASN A 68 3.64 -4.84 12.81
CA ASN A 68 4.86 -5.12 13.58
C ASN A 68 5.90 -4.00 13.39
N GLU A 69 5.56 -2.78 13.82
CA GLU A 69 6.40 -1.59 13.61
C GLU A 69 7.83 -1.69 14.15
N LYS A 70 8.01 -2.44 15.25
CA LYS A 70 9.32 -2.65 15.91
C LYS A 70 10.27 -3.48 15.04
N GLU A 71 9.74 -4.28 14.11
CA GLU A 71 10.54 -5.12 13.24
C GLU A 71 11.09 -4.31 12.06
N ARG A 72 12.40 -4.47 11.81
CA ARG A 72 13.07 -3.86 10.65
C ARG A 72 12.94 -4.72 9.39
N VAL A 73 12.81 -6.04 9.56
CA VAL A 73 12.67 -7.05 8.50
C VAL A 73 11.35 -7.78 8.69
N GLY A 74 10.75 -8.28 7.61
CA GLY A 74 9.49 -9.04 7.72
C GLY A 74 8.28 -8.20 8.15
N ARG A 75 8.24 -6.92 7.77
CA ARG A 75 7.09 -6.05 8.11
C ARG A 75 5.81 -6.54 7.47
N LEU A 76 4.78 -6.72 8.28
CA LEU A 76 3.44 -7.11 7.88
C LEU A 76 2.57 -5.88 7.72
N TYR A 77 1.88 -5.79 6.60
CA TYR A 77 0.97 -4.70 6.27
C TYR A 77 -0.48 -5.21 6.21
N LYS A 78 -1.42 -4.34 6.55
CA LYS A 78 -2.86 -4.59 6.38
C LYS A 78 -3.57 -3.33 5.91
N ILE A 79 -4.50 -3.47 4.97
CA ILE A 79 -5.32 -2.33 4.52
C ILE A 79 -6.27 -1.87 5.64
N THR A 80 -6.45 -0.56 5.77
CA THR A 80 -7.40 0.03 6.73
C THR A 80 -8.81 0.12 6.13
N LYS A 81 -9.83 0.35 6.98
CA LYS A 81 -11.19 0.70 6.53
C LYS A 81 -11.18 1.95 5.64
N LYS A 82 -10.37 2.95 5.98
CA LYS A 82 -10.19 4.16 5.17
C LYS A 82 -9.59 3.84 3.80
N GLY A 83 -8.56 3.02 3.74
CA GLY A 83 -7.95 2.54 2.49
C GLY A 83 -8.95 1.85 1.57
N LYS A 84 -9.79 0.97 2.13
CA LYS A 84 -10.88 0.31 1.38
C LYS A 84 -11.90 1.33 0.83
N ASN A 85 -12.28 2.32 1.64
CA ASN A 85 -13.24 3.36 1.21
C ASN A 85 -12.67 4.27 0.12
N ILE A 86 -11.42 4.73 0.27
CA ILE A 86 -10.76 5.59 -0.71
C ILE A 86 -10.63 4.91 -2.08
N LEU A 87 -10.45 3.59 -2.09
CA LEU A 87 -10.36 2.79 -3.33
C LEU A 87 -11.56 3.00 -4.26
N LYS A 88 -12.75 3.27 -3.71
CA LYS A 88 -13.98 3.50 -4.49
C LYS A 88 -13.92 4.75 -5.37
N PHE A 89 -12.95 5.63 -5.14
CA PHE A 89 -12.83 6.94 -5.79
C PHE A 89 -11.58 7.08 -6.67
N VAL A 90 -10.72 6.06 -6.74
CA VAL A 90 -9.42 6.09 -7.45
C VAL A 90 -9.29 5.04 -8.53
#